data_AF-A0A2E9WE81-F1
#
_entry.id   AF-A0A2E9WE81-F1
#
_cell.length_a   1.000
_cell.length_b   1.000
_cell.length_c   1.000
_cell.angle_alpha   90.00
_cell.angle_beta   90.00
_cell.angle_gamma   90.00
#
_symmetry.space_group_name_H-M   'P 1'
#
loop_
_entity.id
_entity.type
_entity.pdbx_description
1 polymer ?
#
loop_
_entity_poly.entity_id
_entity_poly.type
_entity_poly.pdbx_seq_one_letter_code
_entity_poly.pdbx_strand_id
1 'polypeptide(L)'
;MRNMTTMLLVTLLLASLLAGIPTNELDTEDTVDQTSARSGADIDILGITEPSETTCTAAGCRDELLVGETTTFEVVMKNIGTGDVEDMTYSLDIYLTDSTKTRG
;
A
#
# COMPACT_ATOMS: atom_id res chain seq x y z
N MET A 1 -62.42 -30.58 -14.97
CA MET A 1 -62.26 -29.26 -14.31
C MET A 1 -61.18 -29.24 -13.23
N ARG A 2 -60.92 -30.32 -12.46
CA ARG A 2 -59.92 -30.35 -11.39
C ARG A 2 -58.46 -30.10 -11.84
N ASN A 3 -58.11 -30.45 -13.08
CA ASN A 3 -56.73 -30.33 -13.59
C ASN A 3 -56.38 -28.89 -14.04
N MET A 4 -57.37 -28.12 -14.50
CA MET A 4 -57.16 -26.73 -14.94
C MET A 4 -56.90 -25.80 -13.75
N THR A 5 -57.63 -26.01 -12.65
CA THR A 5 -57.42 -25.27 -11.40
C THR A 5 -56.07 -25.59 -10.77
N THR A 6 -55.65 -26.87 -10.79
CA THR A 6 -54.31 -27.26 -10.31
C THR A 6 -53.20 -26.66 -11.17
N MET A 7 -53.34 -26.64 -12.50
CA MET A 7 -52.34 -26.00 -13.36
C MET A 7 -52.27 -24.49 -13.13
N LEU A 8 -53.41 -23.82 -12.97
CA LEU A 8 -53.46 -22.38 -12.68
C LEU A 8 -52.80 -22.06 -11.33
N LEU A 9 -53.02 -22.89 -10.31
CA LEU A 9 -52.39 -22.74 -9.00
C LEU A 9 -50.87 -22.92 -9.08
N VAL A 10 -50.40 -23.92 -9.83
CA VAL A 10 -48.96 -24.17 -10.02
C VAL A 10 -48.29 -23.03 -10.79
N THR A 11 -48.95 -22.49 -11.83
CA THR A 11 -48.38 -21.36 -12.58
C THR A 11 -48.36 -20.07 -11.77
N LEU A 12 -49.40 -19.80 -10.96
CA LEU A 12 -49.39 -18.65 -10.05
C LEU A 12 -48.30 -18.77 -8.98
N LEU A 13 -48.10 -19.98 -8.44
CA LEU A 13 -47.06 -20.24 -7.44
C LEU A 13 -45.66 -20.00 -8.03
N LEU A 14 -45.41 -20.48 -9.24
CA LEU A 14 -44.13 -20.29 -9.93
C LEU A 14 -43.89 -18.81 -10.29
N ALA A 15 -44.92 -18.10 -10.75
CA ALA A 15 -44.84 -16.66 -11.02
C ALA A 15 -44.55 -15.85 -9.74
N SER A 16 -45.17 -16.22 -8.61
CA SER A 16 -44.91 -15.57 -7.32
C SER A 16 -43.48 -15.80 -6.82
N LEU A 17 -42.92 -16.97 -7.08
CA LEU A 17 -41.54 -17.30 -6.71
C LEU A 17 -40.53 -16.48 -7.53
N LEU A 18 -40.76 -16.36 -8.85
CA LEU A 18 -39.89 -15.59 -9.73
C LEU A 18 -40.00 -14.07 -9.49
N ALA A 19 -41.18 -13.56 -9.12
CA ALA A 19 -41.37 -12.14 -8.80
C ALA A 19 -40.70 -11.73 -7.48
N GLY A 20 -40.40 -12.67 -6.59
CA GLY A 20 -39.71 -12.44 -5.32
C GLY A 20 -38.19 -12.45 -5.41
N ILE A 21 -37.62 -12.69 -6.59
CA ILE A 21 -36.17 -12.62 -6.81
C ILE A 21 -35.83 -11.17 -7.15
N PRO A 22 -35.14 -10.41 -6.27
CA PRO A 22 -34.67 -9.07 -6.59
C PRO A 22 -33.60 -9.16 -7.69
N THR A 23 -33.98 -8.92 -8.95
CA THR A 23 -33.04 -8.93 -10.09
C THR A 23 -32.00 -7.82 -9.98
N ASN A 24 -32.30 -6.78 -9.21
CA ASN A 24 -31.38 -5.69 -8.88
C ASN A 24 -30.22 -6.12 -7.96
N GLU A 25 -30.33 -7.27 -7.28
CA GLU A 25 -29.31 -7.77 -6.34
C GLU A 25 -28.46 -8.88 -6.98
N LEU A 26 -28.93 -9.49 -8.08
CA LEU A 26 -28.19 -10.47 -8.88
C LEU A 26 -27.22 -9.87 -9.89
N ASP A 27 -27.43 -8.61 -10.29
CA ASP A 27 -26.51 -7.83 -11.14
C ASP A 27 -25.40 -7.14 -10.34
N THR A 28 -25.47 -7.19 -9.01
CA THR A 28 -24.35 -6.75 -8.18
C THR A 28 -23.44 -7.95 -8.02
N GLU A 29 -22.62 -8.23 -9.05
CA GLU A 29 -21.34 -8.88 -8.80
C GLU A 29 -20.60 -7.94 -7.84
N ASP A 30 -20.77 -8.15 -6.53
CA ASP A 30 -19.75 -7.76 -5.57
C ASP A 30 -18.51 -8.55 -6.01
N THR A 31 -17.75 -7.97 -6.93
CA THR A 31 -16.40 -8.41 -7.25
C THR A 31 -15.65 -8.23 -5.96
N VAL A 32 -15.69 -9.23 -5.09
CA VAL A 32 -14.86 -9.25 -3.92
C VAL A 32 -13.46 -9.38 -4.49
N ASP A 33 -12.82 -8.23 -4.67
CA ASP A 33 -11.46 -8.11 -5.13
C ASP A 33 -10.57 -8.71 -4.05
N GLN A 34 -10.40 -10.04 -4.08
CA GLN A 34 -9.55 -10.78 -3.15
C GLN A 34 -8.07 -10.39 -3.28
N THR A 35 -7.72 -9.60 -4.29
CA THR A 35 -6.38 -9.01 -4.51
C THR A 35 -6.19 -7.68 -3.78
N SER A 36 -7.26 -6.94 -3.51
CA SER A 36 -7.21 -5.63 -2.82
C SER A 36 -6.57 -5.70 -1.44
N ALA A 37 -6.80 -6.78 -0.67
CA ALA A 37 -6.18 -6.98 0.64
C ALA A 37 -4.66 -7.23 0.62
N ARG A 38 -4.08 -7.42 -0.58
CA ARG A 38 -2.63 -7.57 -0.82
C ARG A 38 -2.06 -6.46 -1.71
N SER A 39 -2.90 -5.56 -2.19
CA SER A 39 -2.52 -4.40 -2.98
C SER A 39 -2.42 -3.21 -2.02
N GLY A 40 -1.19 -2.79 -1.72
CA GLY A 40 -0.93 -1.66 -0.83
C GLY A 40 0.23 -0.83 -1.33
N ALA A 41 0.42 0.34 -0.74
CA ALA A 41 1.69 1.04 -0.84
C ALA A 41 2.80 0.17 -0.23
N ASP A 42 3.90 0.03 -0.95
CA ASP A 42 5.08 -0.68 -0.49
C ASP A 42 6.29 0.17 -0.84
N ILE A 43 6.96 0.70 0.17
CA ILE A 43 8.04 1.67 0.00
C ILE A 43 9.37 0.94 0.12
N ASP A 44 10.17 1.05 -0.94
CA ASP A 44 11.56 0.61 -0.94
C ASP A 44 12.52 1.81 -0.89
N ILE A 45 13.64 1.64 -0.19
CA ILE A 45 14.68 2.66 -0.05
C ILE A 45 15.74 2.40 -1.11
N LEU A 46 15.78 3.26 -2.13
CA LEU A 46 16.77 3.14 -3.21
C LEU A 46 18.16 3.60 -2.75
N GLY A 47 18.22 4.54 -1.81
CA GLY A 47 19.45 4.97 -1.18
C GLY A 47 19.36 6.35 -0.55
N ILE A 48 20.44 6.71 0.13
CA ILE A 48 20.71 8.07 0.61
C ILE A 48 21.66 8.68 -0.42
N THR A 49 21.23 9.74 -1.11
CA THR A 49 22.01 10.39 -2.17
C THR A 49 22.89 11.50 -1.64
N GLU A 50 22.49 12.12 -0.53
CA GLU A 50 23.26 13.16 0.14
C GLU A 50 23.22 13.03 1.68
N PRO A 51 24.34 13.34 2.37
CA PRO A 51 25.68 13.57 1.81
C PRO A 51 26.30 12.26 1.27
N SER A 52 27.28 12.39 0.37
CA SER A 52 28.07 11.24 -0.10
C SER A 52 28.85 10.62 1.07
N GLU A 53 29.26 9.36 0.94
CA GLU A 53 30.12 8.72 1.94
C GLU A 53 31.41 9.53 2.15
N THR A 54 31.73 9.84 3.41
CA THR A 54 32.96 10.57 3.75
C THR A 54 34.18 9.78 3.29
N THR A 55 34.98 10.38 2.41
CA THR A 55 36.21 9.76 1.91
C THR A 55 37.44 10.56 2.34
N CYS A 56 38.42 9.89 2.93
CA CYS A 56 39.63 10.52 3.45
C CYS A 56 40.88 10.08 2.65
N THR A 57 41.72 11.05 2.30
CA THR A 57 43.03 10.85 1.65
C THR A 57 44.12 11.60 2.42
N ALA A 58 45.38 11.46 2.00
CA ALA A 58 46.50 12.21 2.59
C ALA A 58 46.37 13.75 2.44
N ALA A 59 45.49 14.22 1.54
CA ALA A 59 45.21 15.63 1.33
C ALA A 59 44.03 16.17 2.16
N GLY A 60 43.38 15.31 2.96
CA GLY A 60 42.19 15.65 3.74
C GLY A 60 40.98 14.77 3.40
N CYS A 61 39.86 15.05 4.05
CA CYS A 61 38.59 14.37 3.86
C CYS A 61 37.60 15.23 3.06
N ARG A 62 36.71 14.56 2.32
CA ARG A 62 35.58 15.18 1.63
C ARG A 62 34.29 14.63 2.22
N ASP A 63 33.21 15.40 2.09
CA ASP A 63 31.87 15.02 2.52
C ASP A 63 31.84 14.68 4.03
N GLU A 64 32.61 15.44 4.82
CA GLU A 64 32.60 15.34 6.28
C GLU A 64 31.30 15.91 6.85
N LEU A 65 30.67 15.14 7.73
CA LEU A 65 29.59 15.60 8.59
C LEU A 65 30.19 16.25 9.84
N LEU A 66 30.18 17.59 9.89
CA LEU A 66 30.75 18.37 10.98
C LEU A 66 29.72 18.67 12.08
N VAL A 67 30.13 18.51 13.33
CA VAL A 67 29.28 18.81 14.49
C VAL A 67 28.99 20.31 14.55
N GLY A 68 27.70 20.65 14.67
CA GLY A 68 27.24 22.04 14.75
C GLY A 68 27.02 22.71 13.40
N GLU A 69 27.26 22.00 12.30
CA GLU A 69 26.88 22.43 10.96
C GLU A 69 25.54 21.81 10.55
N THR A 70 24.73 22.56 9.80
CA THR A 70 23.47 22.04 9.26
C THR A 70 23.76 21.19 8.04
N THR A 71 23.31 19.94 8.05
CA THR A 71 23.40 19.04 6.90
C THR A 71 22.01 18.64 6.43
N THR A 72 21.80 18.67 5.11
CA THR A 72 20.58 18.17 4.47
C THR A 72 20.81 16.73 4.03
N PHE A 73 19.90 15.84 4.42
CA PHE A 73 19.90 14.47 3.94
C PHE A 73 18.87 14.30 2.84
N GLU A 74 19.29 13.72 1.73
CA GLU A 74 18.38 13.36 0.64
C GLU A 74 18.26 11.85 0.57
N VAL A 75 17.02 11.36 0.68
CA VAL A 75 16.69 9.95 0.61
C VAL A 75 15.74 9.72 -0.55
N VAL A 76 16.13 8.83 -1.46
CA VAL A 76 15.30 8.46 -2.60
C VAL A 76 14.55 7.19 -2.25
N MET A 77 13.22 7.31 -2.21
CA MET A 77 12.29 6.23 -1.93
C MET A 77 11.42 5.97 -3.15
N LYS A 78 11.08 4.70 -3.38
CA LYS A 78 10.20 4.29 -4.46
C LYS A 78 9.05 3.47 -3.92
N ASN A 79 7.84 3.86 -4.27
CA ASN A 79 6.69 2.98 -4.13
C ASN A 79 6.79 1.87 -5.19
N ILE A 80 7.10 0.65 -4.74
CA ILE A 80 7.08 -0.57 -5.55
C ILE A 80 5.73 -1.29 -5.46
N GLY A 81 4.86 -0.81 -4.57
CA GLY A 81 3.50 -1.29 -4.40
C GLY A 81 2.56 -0.81 -5.51
N THR A 82 1.32 -1.26 -5.38
CA THR A 82 0.24 -1.01 -6.35
C THR A 82 -0.78 0.00 -5.84
N GLY A 83 -0.71 0.38 -4.56
CA GLY A 83 -1.55 1.42 -3.94
C GLY A 83 -0.81 2.74 -3.78
N ASP A 84 -1.57 3.84 -3.71
CA ASP A 84 -1.02 5.17 -3.44
C ASP A 84 -0.48 5.29 -2.00
N VAL A 85 0.56 6.08 -1.81
CA VAL A 85 1.12 6.38 -0.49
C VAL A 85 0.36 7.56 0.08
N GLU A 86 -0.56 7.30 1.00
CA GLU A 86 -1.33 8.36 1.67
C GLU A 86 -0.57 8.98 2.84
N ASP A 87 0.13 8.15 3.63
CA ASP A 87 0.92 8.56 4.79
C ASP A 87 2.29 7.87 4.78
N MET A 88 3.35 8.62 5.09
CA MET A 88 4.71 8.09 5.20
C MET A 88 5.46 8.76 6.36
N THR A 89 6.03 7.95 7.24
CA THR A 89 6.96 8.39 8.29
C THR A 89 8.30 7.69 8.09
N TYR A 90 9.38 8.45 8.06
CA TYR A 90 10.73 7.93 8.01
C TYR A 90 11.53 8.44 9.21
N SER A 91 12.51 7.65 9.65
CA SER A 91 13.46 8.01 10.71
C SER A 91 14.87 7.83 10.16
N LEU A 92 15.74 8.79 10.48
CA LEU A 92 17.15 8.72 10.17
C LEU A 92 17.92 8.57 11.49
N ASP A 93 18.78 7.55 11.55
CA ASP A 93 19.71 7.36 12.67
C ASP A 93 21.12 7.67 12.20
N ILE A 94 21.72 8.68 12.83
CA ILE A 94 23.10 9.10 12.56
C ILE A 94 23.97 8.56 13.69
N TYR A 95 25.06 7.89 13.32
CA TYR A 95 26.02 7.33 14.27
C TYR A 95 27.36 8.05 14.13
N LEU A 96 27.99 8.33 15.25
CA LEU A 96 29.37 8.81 15.26
C LEU A 96 30.31 7.73 14.71
N THR A 97 31.27 8.15 13.90
CA THR A 97 32.30 7.26 13.31
C THR A 97 33.33 6.77 14.34
N ASP A 98 33.25 7.27 15.58
CA ASP A 98 34.14 6.82 16.65
C ASP A 98 33.86 5.37 17.08
N SER A 99 34.75 4.82 17.91
CA SER A 99 34.63 3.44 18.39
C SER A 99 33.40 3.18 19.25
N THR A 100 32.69 4.23 19.70
CA THR A 100 31.51 4.10 20.56
C THR A 100 30.26 3.79 19.76
N LYS A 101 30.22 4.16 18.47
CA LYS A 101 29.02 4.11 17.62
C LYS A 101 27.79 4.68 18.33
N THR A 102 27.97 5.76 19.08
CA THR A 102 26.87 6.42 19.78
C THR A 102 25.99 7.14 18.76
N ARG A 103 24.67 7.15 19.00
CA ARG A 103 23.72 7.92 18.19
C ARG A 103 23.97 9.42 18.41
N GLY A 104 24.24 10.14 17.33
CA GLY A 104 24.51 11.58 17.29
C GLY A 104 23.25 12.42 17.31
#